data_AF-A0A971QD89-F1
#
_entry.id   AF-A0A971QD89-F1
#
_cell.length_a   1.000
_cell.length_b   1.000
_cell.length_c   1.000
_cell.angle_alpha   90.00
_cell.angle_beta   90.00
_cell.angle_gamma   90.00
#
_symmetry.space_group_name_H-M   'P 1'
#
loop_
_entity.id
_entity.type
_entity.pdbx_description
1 polymer ?
#
loop_
_entity_poly.entity_id
_entity_poly.type
_entity_poly.pdbx_seq_one_letter_code
_entity_poly.pdbx_strand_id
1 'polypeptide(L)'
;MDAMLSICTAAVPFLQVMLALGSVEGVGPREFRSPQGHYMVRVTPIEAWPDHPGRCEAELFRVDQEHTHLVWSRSLINNHAPVSVYVSDSGEYVVTMDEWGSFGELPLVIYGKKGYLLMVHNLDSLGITKDCRQVRFSTAGLWWKEGALVFWGPSERSLVIRLHWGMVVAVRLRDGHLLDPRGFKDLEQVDWDAFVRNRGAQEVLTLLRSEDALEIEAGVIHAGGLGVMESRPILEKLETSSTAYYVELVPYPKRVFFLRERARKALALLDAPATQPSSRQEGNRHQEPSGVRRPPDQP
;
A
#
# COMPACT_ATOMS: atom_id res chain seq x y z
N MET A 1 22.68 38.67 11.30
CA MET A 1 22.48 39.22 9.95
C MET A 1 23.81 39.05 9.22
N ASP A 2 24.06 38.07 8.37
CA ASP A 2 23.22 37.06 7.74
C ASP A 2 24.07 35.80 7.55
N ALA A 3 23.49 34.66 7.90
CA ALA A 3 23.95 33.36 7.45
C ALA A 3 22.99 32.96 6.30
N MET A 4 23.49 32.94 5.07
CA MET A 4 22.84 32.21 3.99
C MET A 4 23.85 31.29 3.31
N LEU A 5 23.85 30.06 3.83
CA LEU A 5 23.92 28.79 3.10
C LEU A 5 24.44 28.86 1.65
N SER A 6 25.73 28.59 1.50
CA SER A 6 26.25 27.92 0.30
C SER A 6 26.22 26.42 0.59
N ILE A 7 25.16 25.73 0.14
CA ILE A 7 25.11 24.26 0.17
C ILE A 7 25.91 23.77 -1.04
N CYS A 8 27.09 23.23 -0.76
CA CYS A 8 27.92 22.53 -1.74
C CYS A 8 27.13 21.37 -2.36
N THR A 9 26.83 21.50 -3.65
CA THR A 9 26.59 20.41 -4.59
C THR A 9 27.75 19.44 -4.55
N ALA A 10 27.54 18.28 -3.92
CA ALA A 10 28.28 17.07 -4.23
C ALA A 10 27.29 16.08 -4.87
N ALA A 11 27.02 16.29 -6.15
CA ALA A 11 26.42 15.26 -6.99
C ALA A 11 27.48 14.16 -7.16
N VAL A 12 27.44 13.15 -6.31
CA VAL A 12 28.11 11.88 -6.63
C VAL A 12 27.21 11.23 -7.68
N PRO A 13 27.68 11.04 -8.93
CA PRO A 13 26.87 10.37 -9.94
C PRO A 13 26.56 8.95 -9.45
N PHE A 14 25.26 8.68 -9.31
CA PHE A 14 24.63 7.42 -8.89
C PHE A 14 25.22 6.17 -9.61
N LEU A 15 25.78 6.37 -10.80
CA LEU A 15 26.41 5.35 -11.63
C LEU A 15 27.69 4.75 -11.03
N GLN A 16 28.43 5.47 -10.17
CA GLN A 16 29.78 5.06 -9.77
C GLN A 16 29.83 4.17 -8.51
N VAL A 17 28.75 4.13 -7.73
CA VAL A 17 28.60 3.16 -6.62
C VAL A 17 28.18 1.78 -7.13
N MET A 18 27.56 1.70 -8.32
CA MET A 18 27.11 0.44 -8.94
C MET A 18 28.25 -0.45 -9.47
N LEU A 19 29.45 0.10 -9.70
CA LEU A 19 30.55 -0.59 -10.37
C LEU A 19 31.55 -1.30 -9.42
N ALA A 20 31.44 -1.10 -8.10
CA ALA A 20 32.48 -1.54 -7.16
C ALA A 20 32.19 -2.85 -6.40
N LEU A 21 31.05 -3.49 -6.62
CA LEU A 21 30.73 -4.79 -6.00
C LEU A 21 30.17 -5.70 -7.09
N GLY A 22 30.92 -6.76 -7.39
CA GLY A 22 30.61 -7.69 -8.46
C GLY A 22 29.18 -8.22 -8.40
N SER A 23 28.57 -8.37 -9.58
CA SER A 23 27.32 -9.10 -9.80
C SER A 23 26.18 -8.67 -8.87
N VAL A 24 25.55 -7.53 -9.14
CA VAL A 24 24.11 -7.44 -8.86
C VAL A 24 23.49 -8.46 -9.81
N GLU A 25 23.12 -9.64 -9.29
CA GLU A 25 22.24 -10.56 -10.01
C GLU A 25 21.05 -9.71 -10.47
N GLY A 26 20.94 -9.51 -11.79
CA GLY A 26 19.90 -8.68 -12.38
C GLY A 26 18.55 -9.14 -11.85
N VAL A 27 17.65 -8.20 -11.53
CA VAL A 27 16.30 -8.52 -11.08
C VAL A 27 15.68 -9.46 -12.13
N GLY A 28 15.66 -10.75 -11.84
CA GLY A 28 15.13 -11.75 -12.75
C GLY A 28 13.61 -11.67 -12.83
N PRO A 29 12.99 -12.50 -13.68
CA PRO A 29 11.54 -12.62 -13.70
C PRO A 29 10.99 -12.92 -12.29
N ARG A 30 9.95 -12.20 -11.88
CA ARG A 30 9.24 -12.43 -10.61
C ARG A 30 7.81 -12.85 -10.87
N GLU A 31 7.32 -13.82 -10.09
CA GLU A 31 5.96 -14.33 -10.20
C GLU A 31 5.12 -13.92 -9.00
N PHE A 32 3.88 -13.51 -9.27
CA PHE A 32 2.91 -13.06 -8.27
C PHE A 32 1.60 -13.81 -8.51
N ARG A 33 1.10 -14.52 -7.49
CA ARG A 33 -0.10 -15.35 -7.59
C ARG A 33 -1.32 -14.65 -7.01
N SER A 34 -2.49 -14.99 -7.54
CA SER A 34 -3.77 -14.57 -6.97
C SER A 34 -4.03 -15.32 -5.66
N PRO A 35 -4.94 -14.84 -4.78
CA PRO A 35 -5.13 -15.42 -3.46
C PRO A 35 -5.44 -16.92 -3.45
N GLN A 36 -6.26 -17.40 -4.39
CA GLN A 36 -6.57 -18.83 -4.57
C GLN A 36 -5.63 -19.53 -5.56
N GLY A 37 -4.67 -18.80 -6.14
CA GLY A 37 -3.67 -19.32 -7.07
C GLY A 37 -4.19 -19.63 -8.47
N HIS A 38 -5.43 -19.26 -8.78
CA HIS A 38 -6.05 -19.46 -10.11
C HIS A 38 -5.39 -18.64 -11.22
N TYR A 39 -4.72 -17.55 -10.86
CA TYR A 39 -3.98 -16.71 -11.78
C TYR A 39 -2.58 -16.38 -11.25
N MET A 40 -1.67 -16.10 -12.18
CA MET A 40 -0.31 -15.72 -11.88
C MET A 40 0.14 -14.66 -12.88
N VAL A 41 0.73 -13.57 -12.39
CA VAL A 41 1.44 -12.60 -13.23
C VAL A 41 2.93 -12.84 -13.11
N ARG A 42 3.60 -13.02 -14.23
CA ARG A 42 5.07 -12.95 -14.31
C ARG A 42 5.47 -11.57 -14.79
N VAL A 43 6.42 -10.94 -14.11
CA VAL A 43 7.01 -9.68 -14.54
C VAL A 43 8.48 -9.90 -14.84
N THR A 44 8.88 -9.62 -16.07
CA THR A 44 10.22 -9.78 -16.60
C THR A 44 10.81 -8.40 -16.89
N PRO A 45 11.86 -7.97 -16.19
CA PRO A 45 12.59 -6.75 -16.54
C PRO A 45 13.31 -6.94 -17.89
N ILE A 46 13.48 -5.87 -18.66
CA ILE A 46 14.26 -5.95 -19.91
C ILE A 46 15.75 -6.01 -19.60
N GLU A 47 16.49 -6.88 -20.32
CA GLU A 47 17.93 -7.10 -20.14
C GLU A 47 18.77 -5.82 -20.22
N ALA A 48 18.39 -4.87 -21.08
CA ALA A 48 19.10 -3.60 -21.27
C ALA A 48 18.70 -2.52 -20.23
N TRP A 49 18.32 -2.96 -19.03
CA TRP A 49 18.20 -2.13 -17.85
C TRP A 49 19.59 -1.77 -17.31
N PRO A 50 19.88 -0.52 -16.91
CA PRO A 50 18.99 0.63 -16.72
C PRO A 50 18.81 1.56 -17.93
N ASP A 51 19.42 1.26 -19.09
CA ASP A 51 19.46 2.18 -20.25
C ASP A 51 18.10 2.36 -20.95
N HIS A 52 17.15 1.46 -20.71
CA HIS A 52 15.79 1.51 -21.26
C HIS A 52 14.70 1.41 -20.18
N PRO A 53 14.50 2.47 -19.37
CA PRO A 53 13.38 2.53 -18.45
C PRO A 53 12.05 2.45 -19.22
N GLY A 54 11.04 1.81 -18.62
CA GLY A 54 9.65 1.88 -19.09
C GLY A 54 9.19 0.68 -19.89
N ARG A 55 9.85 -0.48 -19.74
CA ARG A 55 9.62 -1.61 -20.65
C ARG A 55 9.52 -2.98 -20.00
N CYS A 56 9.33 -3.09 -18.68
CA CYS A 56 9.10 -4.40 -18.06
C CYS A 56 7.92 -5.11 -18.74
N GLU A 57 8.07 -6.39 -19.07
CA GLU A 57 7.01 -7.19 -19.66
C GLU A 57 6.25 -7.91 -18.56
N ALA A 58 4.92 -7.84 -18.62
CA ALA A 58 4.02 -8.57 -17.75
C ALA A 58 3.22 -9.58 -18.57
N GLU A 59 3.21 -10.82 -18.09
CA GLU A 59 2.46 -11.93 -18.65
C GLU A 59 1.47 -12.43 -17.60
N LEU A 60 0.17 -12.39 -17.90
CA LEU A 60 -0.85 -13.00 -17.06
C LEU A 60 -1.12 -14.42 -17.55
N PHE A 61 -1.03 -15.37 -16.62
CA PHE A 61 -1.38 -16.77 -16.83
C PHE A 61 -2.60 -17.15 -16.01
N ARG A 62 -3.49 -17.94 -16.61
CA ARG A 62 -4.47 -18.75 -15.88
C ARG A 62 -3.78 -20.06 -15.49
N VAL A 63 -3.83 -20.39 -14.21
CA VAL A 63 -3.20 -21.58 -13.64
C VAL A 63 -4.29 -22.62 -13.42
N ASP A 64 -4.10 -23.81 -13.99
CA ASP A 64 -4.84 -25.02 -13.61
C ASP A 64 -3.90 -26.03 -12.93
N GLN A 65 -4.37 -27.25 -12.66
CA GLN A 65 -3.63 -28.23 -11.85
C GLN A 65 -2.21 -28.52 -12.38
N GLU A 66 -2.00 -28.53 -13.69
CA GLU A 66 -0.70 -28.92 -14.29
C GLU A 66 -0.20 -27.91 -15.33
N HIS A 67 -1.04 -26.98 -15.80
CA HIS A 67 -0.72 -26.11 -16.92
C HIS A 67 -0.91 -24.64 -16.57
N THR A 68 -0.09 -23.82 -17.23
CA THR A 68 -0.24 -22.36 -17.25
C THR A 68 -0.64 -21.95 -18.65
N HIS A 69 -1.75 -21.21 -18.76
CA HIS A 69 -2.28 -20.72 -20.04
C HIS A 69 -2.10 -19.22 -20.11
N LEU A 70 -1.31 -18.75 -21.07
CA LEU A 70 -1.13 -17.32 -21.30
C LEU A 70 -2.48 -16.66 -21.65
N VAL A 71 -2.87 -15.67 -20.85
CA VAL A 71 -4.10 -14.88 -21.05
C VAL A 71 -3.78 -13.61 -21.83
N TRP A 72 -2.71 -12.91 -21.44
CA TRP A 72 -2.18 -11.75 -22.17
C TRP A 72 -0.72 -11.49 -21.80
N SER A 73 0.00 -10.83 -22.72
CA SER A 73 1.31 -10.20 -22.46
C SER A 73 1.29 -8.72 -22.87
N ARG A 74 1.86 -7.85 -22.03
CA ARG A 74 1.96 -6.40 -22.22
C ARG A 74 3.22 -5.82 -21.58
N SER A 75 3.77 -4.78 -22.21
CA SER A 75 4.69 -3.88 -21.51
C SER A 75 3.93 -3.08 -20.45
N LEU A 76 4.47 -3.04 -19.24
CA LEU A 76 4.01 -2.18 -18.16
C LEU A 76 4.46 -0.74 -18.42
N ILE A 77 3.71 0.24 -17.92
CA ILE A 77 4.14 1.64 -17.97
C ILE A 77 5.27 1.95 -16.98
N ASN A 78 5.56 1.01 -16.08
CA ASN A 78 6.58 1.14 -15.06
C ASN A 78 7.97 1.32 -15.72
N ASN A 79 8.63 2.41 -15.35
CA ASN A 79 10.02 2.71 -15.65
C ASN A 79 10.95 1.58 -15.18
N HIS A 80 10.67 1.04 -13.99
CA HIS A 80 11.42 -0.06 -13.37
C HIS A 80 10.48 -1.21 -13.02
N ALA A 81 11.03 -2.38 -12.68
CA ALA A 81 10.20 -3.50 -12.24
C ALA A 81 9.34 -3.10 -11.02
N PRO A 82 8.03 -3.37 -11.03
CA PRO A 82 7.19 -3.07 -9.89
C PRO A 82 7.63 -3.86 -8.65
N VAL A 83 7.56 -3.25 -7.48
CA VAL A 83 7.99 -3.90 -6.24
C VAL A 83 6.99 -4.98 -5.81
N SER A 84 5.70 -4.68 -5.98
CA SER A 84 4.60 -5.58 -5.63
C SER A 84 3.57 -5.61 -6.75
N VAL A 85 3.00 -6.79 -6.99
CA VAL A 85 1.91 -6.99 -7.94
C VAL A 85 0.82 -7.82 -7.28
N TYR A 86 -0.43 -7.39 -7.46
CA TYR A 86 -1.63 -8.06 -6.97
C TYR A 86 -2.48 -8.46 -8.17
N VAL A 87 -2.89 -9.72 -8.24
CA VAL A 87 -3.78 -10.24 -9.29
C VAL A 87 -5.03 -10.83 -8.65
N SER A 88 -6.20 -10.47 -9.17
CA SER A 88 -7.50 -10.99 -8.70
C SER A 88 -7.68 -12.46 -9.10
N ASP A 89 -8.40 -13.26 -8.31
CA ASP A 89 -8.73 -14.66 -8.63
C ASP A 89 -9.67 -14.80 -9.83
N SER A 90 -10.36 -13.74 -10.22
CA SER A 90 -11.10 -13.67 -11.49
C SER A 90 -10.21 -13.42 -12.73
N GLY A 91 -8.94 -13.04 -12.53
CA GLY A 91 -8.03 -12.58 -13.58
C GLY A 91 -8.45 -11.29 -14.28
N GLU A 92 -9.47 -10.59 -13.78
CA GLU A 92 -9.97 -9.34 -14.40
C GLU A 92 -9.05 -8.16 -14.14
N TYR A 93 -8.34 -8.15 -13.01
CA TYR A 93 -7.50 -7.04 -12.58
C TYR A 93 -6.09 -7.48 -12.19
N VAL A 94 -5.12 -6.65 -12.59
CA VAL A 94 -3.74 -6.68 -12.11
C VAL A 94 -3.40 -5.29 -11.61
N VAL A 95 -2.88 -5.19 -10.38
CA VAL A 95 -2.45 -3.93 -9.78
C VAL A 95 -0.97 -4.01 -9.49
N THR A 96 -0.19 -3.05 -9.98
CA THR A 96 1.22 -2.90 -9.62
C THR A 96 1.38 -1.76 -8.61
N MET A 97 2.32 -1.91 -7.68
CA MET A 97 2.63 -0.91 -6.66
C MET A 97 4.12 -0.72 -6.50
N ASP A 98 4.51 0.56 -6.47
CA ASP A 98 5.88 1.03 -6.40
C ASP A 98 6.77 0.51 -7.51
N GLU A 99 7.93 1.14 -7.63
CA GLU A 99 8.95 0.79 -8.59
C GLU A 99 10.27 0.60 -7.89
N TRP A 100 11.04 -0.39 -8.35
CA TRP A 100 12.35 -0.64 -7.80
C TRP A 100 13.23 0.61 -7.94
N GLY A 101 13.79 1.07 -6.82
CA GLY A 101 14.61 2.28 -6.77
C GLY A 101 13.85 3.61 -6.82
N SER A 102 12.52 3.59 -6.95
CA SER A 102 11.67 4.78 -7.14
C SER A 102 10.33 4.66 -6.40
N PHE A 103 10.37 4.39 -5.08
CA PHE A 103 9.18 4.23 -4.25
C PHE A 103 8.34 5.52 -4.23
N GLY A 104 7.03 5.39 -4.43
CA GLY A 104 6.09 6.50 -4.46
C GLY A 104 6.00 7.27 -5.79
N GLU A 105 6.78 6.93 -6.83
CA GLU A 105 6.62 7.52 -8.16
C GLU A 105 5.40 6.94 -8.90
N LEU A 106 5.31 5.61 -9.00
CA LEU A 106 4.11 4.88 -9.42
C LEU A 106 3.55 4.05 -8.25
N PRO A 107 2.94 4.68 -7.24
CA PRO A 107 2.45 4.00 -6.05
C PRO A 107 1.35 2.99 -6.38
N LEU A 108 0.51 3.26 -7.37
CA LEU A 108 -0.55 2.33 -7.76
C LEU A 108 -0.92 2.47 -9.24
N VAL A 109 -0.83 1.38 -9.98
CA VAL A 109 -1.26 1.28 -11.38
C VAL A 109 -2.22 0.12 -11.53
N ILE A 110 -3.35 0.35 -12.20
CA ILE A 110 -4.42 -0.64 -12.38
C ILE A 110 -4.50 -1.02 -13.84
N TYR A 111 -4.42 -2.32 -14.09
CA TYR A 111 -4.62 -2.94 -15.38
C TYR A 111 -5.86 -3.82 -15.34
N GLY A 112 -6.70 -3.72 -16.36
CA GLY A 112 -7.89 -4.54 -16.53
C GLY A 112 -7.65 -5.73 -17.45
N LYS A 113 -8.75 -6.28 -17.97
CA LYS A 113 -8.75 -7.38 -18.95
C LYS A 113 -7.78 -7.10 -20.10
N LYS A 114 -7.08 -8.13 -20.57
CA LYS A 114 -6.09 -8.04 -21.67
C LYS A 114 -4.92 -7.08 -21.39
N GLY A 115 -4.69 -6.71 -20.13
CA GLY A 115 -3.63 -5.80 -19.71
C GLY A 115 -3.87 -4.34 -20.11
N TYR A 116 -5.12 -3.93 -20.35
CA TYR A 116 -5.41 -2.51 -20.62
C TYR A 116 -5.18 -1.67 -19.37
N LEU A 117 -4.45 -0.57 -19.52
CA LEU A 117 -4.27 0.42 -18.46
C LEU A 117 -5.62 1.09 -18.15
N LEU A 118 -6.08 0.95 -16.91
CA LEU A 118 -7.32 1.57 -16.43
C LEU A 118 -7.04 2.86 -15.65
N MET A 119 -6.01 2.86 -14.81
CA MET A 119 -5.69 4.02 -13.97
C MET A 119 -4.22 4.04 -13.56
N VAL A 120 -3.69 5.26 -13.41
CA VAL A 120 -2.40 5.55 -12.79
C VAL A 120 -2.63 6.53 -11.64
N HIS A 121 -2.23 6.15 -10.44
CA HIS A 121 -2.28 7.03 -9.28
C HIS A 121 -0.89 7.48 -8.87
N ASN A 122 -0.78 8.75 -8.49
CA ASN A 122 0.31 9.28 -7.67
C ASN A 122 -0.15 9.42 -6.21
N LEU A 123 0.77 9.75 -5.30
CA LEU A 123 0.45 9.87 -3.85
C LEU A 123 -0.60 10.95 -3.54
N ASP A 124 -0.64 12.04 -4.31
CA ASP A 124 -1.66 13.10 -4.17
C ASP A 124 -3.06 12.59 -4.51
N SER A 125 -3.18 11.86 -5.61
CA SER A 125 -4.45 11.28 -6.07
C SER A 125 -4.98 10.19 -5.14
N LEU A 126 -4.10 9.54 -4.37
CA LEU A 126 -4.44 8.62 -3.29
C LEU A 126 -4.75 9.35 -1.97
N GLY A 127 -4.55 10.66 -1.92
CA GLY A 127 -4.75 11.50 -0.73
C GLY A 127 -3.68 11.36 0.34
N ILE A 128 -2.56 10.66 0.07
CA ILE A 128 -1.53 10.29 1.05
C ILE A 128 -0.69 11.50 1.47
N THR A 129 -0.46 12.44 0.55
CA THR A 129 0.39 13.62 0.80
C THR A 129 -0.18 14.57 1.85
N LYS A 130 -1.47 14.45 2.19
CA LYS A 130 -2.11 15.17 3.30
C LYS A 130 -1.51 14.81 4.66
N ASP A 131 -0.96 13.60 4.79
CA ASP A 131 -0.38 13.04 6.02
C ASP A 131 1.13 12.73 5.85
N CYS A 132 1.85 13.50 5.05
CA CYS A 132 3.23 13.23 4.64
C CYS A 132 4.24 13.01 5.79
N ARG A 133 3.94 13.49 7.01
CA ARG A 133 4.78 13.29 8.20
C ARG A 133 4.93 11.83 8.62
N GLN A 134 4.01 10.96 8.21
CA GLN A 134 4.04 9.53 8.49
C GLN A 134 4.87 8.75 7.44
N VAL A 135 5.22 9.40 6.33
CA VAL A 135 5.92 8.77 5.22
C VAL A 135 7.43 8.93 5.41
N ARG A 136 8.13 7.80 5.51
CA ARG A 136 9.59 7.79 5.56
C ARG A 136 10.17 8.08 4.17
N PHE A 137 11.21 8.91 4.14
CA PHE A 137 11.96 9.22 2.93
C PHE A 137 13.35 8.58 2.96
N SER A 138 13.84 8.11 1.82
CA SER A 138 15.25 7.75 1.62
C SER A 138 15.69 8.07 0.18
N THR A 139 16.93 7.73 -0.17
CA THR A 139 17.42 7.78 -1.55
C THR A 139 16.64 6.89 -2.52
N ALA A 140 15.84 5.94 -2.01
CA ALA A 140 14.95 5.09 -2.78
C ALA A 140 13.62 5.75 -3.15
N GLY A 141 13.30 6.89 -2.54
CA GLY A 141 12.00 7.54 -2.65
C GLY A 141 11.18 7.52 -1.35
N LEU A 142 9.86 7.53 -1.51
CA LEU A 142 8.87 7.68 -0.45
C LEU A 142 8.29 6.32 -0.06
N TRP A 143 8.57 5.86 1.16
CA TRP A 143 8.13 4.58 1.70
C TRP A 143 6.68 4.65 2.22
N TRP A 144 5.75 5.02 1.35
CA TRP A 144 4.36 5.33 1.71
C TRP A 144 3.56 4.11 2.16
N LYS A 145 3.83 2.91 1.59
CA LYS A 145 3.17 1.64 1.93
C LYS A 145 3.94 0.79 2.95
N GLU A 146 4.95 1.35 3.62
CA GLU A 146 5.72 0.62 4.63
C GLU A 146 4.79 0.10 5.73
N GLY A 147 4.82 -1.22 5.94
CA GLY A 147 3.99 -1.92 6.90
C GLY A 147 2.50 -1.94 6.59
N ALA A 148 2.07 -1.54 5.38
CA ALA A 148 0.65 -1.51 5.02
C ALA A 148 0.06 -2.91 4.83
N LEU A 149 -1.23 -3.06 5.17
CA LEU A 149 -2.03 -4.21 4.76
C LEU A 149 -2.68 -3.93 3.42
N VAL A 150 -2.61 -4.88 2.49
CA VAL A 150 -3.25 -4.78 1.17
C VAL A 150 -4.08 -6.02 0.93
N PHE A 151 -5.36 -5.84 0.65
CA PHE A 151 -6.29 -6.94 0.40
C PHE A 151 -7.41 -6.55 -0.55
N TRP A 152 -7.98 -7.53 -1.24
CA TRP A 152 -9.12 -7.35 -2.12
C TRP A 152 -10.40 -7.09 -1.31
N GLY A 153 -11.32 -6.31 -1.89
CA GLY A 153 -12.71 -6.26 -1.44
C GLY A 153 -13.43 -7.59 -1.68
N PRO A 154 -14.61 -7.79 -1.06
CA PRO A 154 -15.34 -9.07 -1.10
C PRO A 154 -15.58 -9.63 -2.50
N SER A 155 -15.89 -8.77 -3.47
CA SER A 155 -16.13 -9.17 -4.86
C SER A 155 -14.93 -9.01 -5.80
N GLU A 156 -13.74 -8.71 -5.25
CA GLU A 156 -12.55 -8.35 -6.01
C GLU A 156 -12.75 -7.18 -7.00
N ARG A 157 -13.74 -6.32 -6.75
CA ARG A 157 -14.01 -5.10 -7.52
C ARG A 157 -13.33 -3.86 -6.93
N SER A 158 -12.72 -4.02 -5.77
CA SER A 158 -11.98 -3.00 -5.07
C SER A 158 -10.70 -3.57 -4.48
N LEU A 159 -9.69 -2.72 -4.34
CA LEU A 159 -8.47 -3.00 -3.58
C LEU A 159 -8.40 -2.05 -2.40
N VAL A 160 -8.12 -2.60 -1.23
CA VAL A 160 -8.07 -1.87 0.04
C VAL A 160 -6.64 -1.89 0.56
N ILE A 161 -6.14 -0.71 0.92
CA ILE A 161 -4.80 -0.49 1.47
C ILE A 161 -4.98 0.20 2.82
N ARG A 162 -4.66 -0.49 3.90
CA ARG A 162 -4.61 0.10 5.24
C ARG A 162 -3.17 0.42 5.58
N LEU A 163 -2.85 1.69 5.67
CA LEU A 163 -1.52 2.19 6.01
C LEU A 163 -1.25 2.02 7.51
N HIS A 164 0.03 2.00 7.89
CA HIS A 164 0.45 1.70 9.27
C HIS A 164 -0.08 2.74 10.28
N TRP A 165 -0.33 3.98 9.85
CA TRP A 165 -0.92 5.04 10.67
C TRP A 165 -2.45 5.06 10.70
N GLY A 166 -3.12 4.04 10.15
CA GLY A 166 -4.57 3.87 10.24
C GLY A 166 -5.38 4.48 9.09
N MET A 167 -4.75 5.26 8.20
CA MET A 167 -5.40 5.69 6.96
C MET A 167 -5.75 4.47 6.11
N VAL A 168 -6.95 4.49 5.54
CA VAL A 168 -7.43 3.46 4.61
C VAL A 168 -7.70 4.08 3.26
N VAL A 169 -7.13 3.49 2.22
CA VAL A 169 -7.37 3.82 0.83
C VAL A 169 -8.11 2.65 0.20
N ALA A 170 -9.34 2.86 -0.27
CA ALA A 170 -10.00 1.91 -1.15
C ALA A 170 -10.10 2.49 -2.55
N VAL A 171 -9.81 1.64 -3.53
CA VAL A 171 -9.89 2.00 -4.94
C VAL A 171 -10.83 1.03 -5.63
N ARG A 172 -11.79 1.55 -6.40
CA ARG A 172 -12.63 0.76 -7.30
C ARG A 172 -11.83 0.41 -8.54
N LEU A 173 -11.71 -0.87 -8.88
CA LEU A 173 -10.76 -1.32 -9.89
C LEU A 173 -11.21 -1.06 -11.33
N ARG A 174 -12.53 -1.03 -11.58
CA ARG A 174 -13.07 -0.82 -12.93
C ARG A 174 -12.68 0.53 -13.55
N ASP A 175 -12.49 1.54 -12.71
CA ASP A 175 -12.29 2.94 -13.12
C ASP A 175 -11.24 3.69 -12.28
N GLY A 176 -10.64 3.04 -11.28
CA GLY A 176 -9.62 3.63 -10.42
C GLY A 176 -10.12 4.69 -9.45
N HIS A 177 -11.43 4.89 -9.30
CA HIS A 177 -11.89 5.92 -8.37
C HIS A 177 -11.71 5.50 -6.91
N LEU A 178 -11.21 6.43 -6.09
CA LEU A 178 -11.22 6.26 -4.64
C LEU A 178 -12.66 6.09 -4.13
N LEU A 179 -12.84 5.15 -3.21
CA LEU A 179 -14.11 4.90 -2.55
C LEU A 179 -14.11 5.59 -1.18
N ASP A 180 -15.16 6.35 -0.91
CA ASP A 180 -15.53 6.71 0.46
C ASP A 180 -16.31 5.53 1.10
N PRO A 181 -16.61 5.56 2.41
CA PRO A 181 -17.35 4.48 3.07
C PRO A 181 -18.71 4.16 2.42
N ARG A 182 -19.39 5.16 1.84
CA ARG A 182 -20.68 4.96 1.14
C ARG A 182 -20.45 4.28 -0.20
N GLY A 183 -19.47 4.72 -0.97
CA GLY A 183 -19.10 4.13 -2.25
C GLY A 183 -18.69 2.67 -2.12
N PHE A 184 -18.00 2.30 -1.04
CA PHE A 184 -17.70 0.90 -0.76
C PHE A 184 -18.96 0.10 -0.43
N LYS A 185 -19.83 0.61 0.44
CA LYS A 185 -21.12 -0.03 0.76
C LYS A 185 -21.98 -0.22 -0.49
N ASP A 186 -22.05 0.76 -1.37
CA ASP A 186 -22.85 0.66 -2.59
C ASP A 186 -22.28 -0.36 -3.58
N LEU A 187 -20.94 -0.45 -3.68
CA LEU A 187 -20.26 -1.37 -4.58
C LEU A 187 -20.27 -2.82 -4.09
N GLU A 188 -19.98 -3.03 -2.81
CA GLU A 188 -19.71 -4.34 -2.22
C GLU A 188 -20.88 -4.85 -1.35
N GLN A 189 -21.86 -3.99 -1.05
CA GLN A 189 -23.02 -4.30 -0.19
C GLN A 189 -22.63 -4.79 1.22
N VAL A 190 -21.53 -4.25 1.76
CA VAL A 190 -21.03 -4.58 3.10
C VAL A 190 -20.80 -3.31 3.94
N ASP A 191 -20.77 -3.51 5.27
CA ASP A 191 -20.27 -2.50 6.20
C ASP A 191 -18.75 -2.37 6.02
N TRP A 192 -18.33 -1.21 5.50
CA TRP A 192 -16.93 -0.87 5.24
C TRP A 192 -16.05 -0.99 6.47
N ASP A 193 -16.48 -0.42 7.60
CA ASP A 193 -15.66 -0.38 8.82
C ASP A 193 -15.53 -1.79 9.41
N ALA A 194 -16.63 -2.56 9.41
CA ALA A 194 -16.59 -3.95 9.85
C ALA A 194 -15.73 -4.81 8.91
N PHE A 195 -15.82 -4.60 7.60
CA PHE A 195 -15.02 -5.32 6.63
C PHE A 195 -13.52 -5.07 6.82
N VAL A 196 -13.09 -3.80 6.87
CA VAL A 196 -11.67 -3.46 7.05
C VAL A 196 -11.13 -3.98 8.38
N ARG A 197 -11.93 -3.92 9.46
CA ARG A 197 -11.54 -4.50 10.76
C ARG A 197 -11.38 -6.01 10.68
N ASN A 198 -12.39 -6.73 10.19
CA ASN A 198 -12.39 -8.19 10.16
C ASN A 198 -11.31 -8.73 9.23
N ARG A 199 -11.19 -8.16 8.03
CA ARG A 199 -10.16 -8.57 7.08
C ARG A 199 -8.77 -8.20 7.58
N GLY A 200 -8.60 -6.98 8.09
CA GLY A 200 -7.34 -6.56 8.69
C GLY A 200 -6.92 -7.45 9.88
N ALA A 201 -7.86 -7.90 10.71
CA ALA A 201 -7.59 -8.81 11.81
C ALA A 201 -7.08 -10.18 11.32
N GLN A 202 -7.68 -10.73 10.25
CA GLN A 202 -7.18 -11.96 9.62
C GLN A 202 -5.75 -11.79 9.11
N GLU A 203 -5.47 -10.70 8.38
CA GLU A 203 -4.12 -10.41 7.87
C GLU A 203 -3.11 -10.24 9.01
N VAL A 204 -3.48 -9.54 10.09
CA VAL A 204 -2.63 -9.38 11.29
C VAL A 204 -2.22 -10.74 11.85
N LEU A 205 -3.16 -11.66 12.02
CA LEU A 205 -2.86 -12.98 12.58
C LEU A 205 -1.97 -13.81 11.66
N THR A 206 -2.12 -13.67 10.34
CA THR A 206 -1.21 -14.29 9.36
C THR A 206 0.20 -13.72 9.49
N LEU A 207 0.33 -12.39 9.46
CA LEU A 207 1.61 -11.68 9.54
C LEU A 207 2.37 -11.98 10.84
N LEU A 208 1.66 -12.03 11.98
CA LEU A 208 2.26 -12.35 13.28
C LEU A 208 2.79 -13.80 13.38
N ARG A 209 2.37 -14.69 12.47
CA ARG A 209 2.84 -16.08 12.39
C ARG A 209 3.94 -16.27 11.33
N SER A 210 4.29 -15.21 10.61
CA SER A 210 5.36 -15.26 9.61
C SER A 210 6.72 -15.51 10.25
N GLU A 211 7.66 -16.00 9.45
CA GLU A 211 9.08 -16.04 9.79
C GLU A 211 9.80 -14.75 9.36
N ASP A 212 9.16 -13.92 8.52
CA ASP A 212 9.69 -12.64 8.07
C ASP A 212 9.47 -11.55 9.14
N ALA A 213 10.56 -10.89 9.53
CA ALA A 213 10.56 -9.87 10.56
C ALA A 213 9.75 -8.61 10.21
N LEU A 214 9.74 -8.21 8.93
CA LEU A 214 8.97 -7.07 8.45
C LEU A 214 7.48 -7.39 8.43
N GLU A 215 7.12 -8.63 8.09
CA GLU A 215 5.74 -9.10 8.19
C GLU A 215 5.26 -9.12 9.64
N ILE A 216 6.05 -9.74 10.55
CA ILE A 216 5.73 -9.73 11.99
C ILE A 216 5.58 -8.28 12.48
N GLU A 217 6.48 -7.38 12.08
CA GLU A 217 6.39 -5.97 12.43
C GLU A 217 5.07 -5.34 11.98
N ALA A 218 4.68 -5.54 10.72
CA ALA A 218 3.41 -5.03 10.20
C ALA A 218 2.23 -5.59 11.02
N GLY A 219 2.25 -6.89 11.33
CA GLY A 219 1.27 -7.53 12.22
C GLY A 219 1.18 -6.85 13.59
N VAL A 220 2.31 -6.56 14.23
CA VAL A 220 2.37 -5.88 15.54
C VAL A 220 1.78 -4.46 15.47
N ILE A 221 2.17 -3.69 14.45
CA ILE A 221 1.69 -2.32 14.25
C ILE A 221 0.16 -2.29 14.12
N HIS A 222 -0.38 -3.22 13.33
CA HIS A 222 -1.80 -3.25 13.02
C HIS A 222 -2.66 -3.87 14.14
N ALA A 223 -2.11 -4.81 14.93
CA ALA A 223 -2.83 -5.51 16.00
C ALA A 223 -3.51 -4.56 16.99
N GLY A 224 -2.76 -3.59 17.54
CA GLY A 224 -3.29 -2.62 18.49
C GLY A 224 -4.33 -1.68 17.86
N GLY A 225 -4.01 -1.12 16.69
CA GLY A 225 -4.89 -0.17 16.00
C GLY A 225 -6.17 -0.77 15.41
N LEU A 226 -6.24 -2.10 15.30
CA LEU A 226 -7.44 -2.83 14.89
C LEU A 226 -8.17 -3.52 16.05
N GLY A 227 -7.61 -3.52 17.26
CA GLY A 227 -8.23 -4.17 18.41
C GLY A 227 -8.23 -5.70 18.33
N VAL A 228 -7.20 -6.31 17.72
CA VAL A 228 -7.13 -7.76 17.48
C VAL A 228 -6.74 -8.49 18.78
N MET A 229 -7.72 -8.80 19.63
CA MET A 229 -7.46 -9.38 20.96
C MET A 229 -6.76 -10.74 20.90
N GLU A 230 -7.01 -11.53 19.86
CA GLU A 230 -6.41 -12.83 19.61
C GLU A 230 -4.89 -12.74 19.40
N SER A 231 -4.35 -11.56 19.07
CA SER A 231 -2.92 -11.34 18.92
C SER A 231 -2.17 -11.25 20.27
N ARG A 232 -2.88 -11.02 21.38
CA ARG A 232 -2.29 -10.71 22.69
C ARG A 232 -1.19 -11.71 23.13
N PRO A 233 -1.38 -13.04 23.06
CA PRO A 233 -0.34 -13.98 23.49
C PRO A 233 0.97 -13.84 22.70
N ILE A 234 0.88 -13.51 21.40
CA ILE A 234 2.05 -13.29 20.54
C ILE A 234 2.72 -11.98 20.93
N LEU A 235 1.94 -10.92 21.15
CA LEU A 235 2.46 -9.61 21.55
C LEU A 235 3.17 -9.65 22.91
N GLU A 236 2.61 -10.35 23.91
CA GLU A 236 3.24 -10.53 25.22
C GLU A 236 4.59 -11.24 25.11
N LYS A 237 4.66 -12.29 24.29
CA LYS A 237 5.92 -12.98 24.00
C LYS A 237 6.94 -12.02 23.35
N LEU A 238 6.53 -11.26 22.35
CA LEU A 238 7.39 -10.28 21.66
C LEU A 238 7.85 -9.14 22.58
N GLU A 239 7.01 -8.68 23.51
CA GLU A 239 7.39 -7.65 24.49
C GLU A 239 8.52 -8.10 25.41
N THR A 240 8.58 -9.39 25.74
CA THR A 240 9.69 -9.94 26.55
C THR A 240 10.92 -10.30 25.72
N SER A 241 10.83 -10.28 24.40
CA SER A 241 11.93 -10.64 23.52
C SER A 241 13.03 -9.57 23.51
N SER A 242 14.29 -10.02 23.55
CA SER A 242 15.48 -9.19 23.33
C SER A 242 15.98 -9.24 21.88
N THR A 243 15.29 -9.96 21.00
CA THR A 243 15.70 -10.13 19.60
C THR A 243 15.66 -8.79 18.86
N ALA A 244 16.83 -8.40 18.36
CA ALA A 244 16.97 -7.34 17.36
C ALA A 244 16.87 -7.95 15.97
N TYR A 245 16.13 -7.30 15.08
CA TYR A 245 16.02 -7.70 13.69
C TYR A 245 16.88 -6.80 12.83
N TYR A 246 17.57 -7.41 11.88
CA TYR A 246 18.46 -6.77 10.93
C TYR A 246 17.92 -7.00 9.54
N VAL A 247 17.54 -5.93 8.86
CA VAL A 247 17.13 -6.01 7.46
C VAL A 247 18.14 -5.24 6.63
N GLU A 248 18.87 -5.97 5.78
CA GLU A 248 19.65 -5.41 4.70
C GLU A 248 18.73 -5.21 3.50
N LEU A 249 18.25 -3.98 3.34
CA LEU A 249 17.52 -3.58 2.14
C LEU A 249 18.56 -3.16 1.11
N VAL A 250 19.29 -4.03 0.43
CA VAL A 250 20.32 -3.58 -0.54
C VAL A 250 19.67 -2.70 -1.63
N PRO A 251 20.22 -1.49 -1.95
CA PRO A 251 21.48 -0.84 -1.50
C PRO A 251 21.38 0.12 -0.30
N TYR A 252 20.31 0.07 0.48
CA TYR A 252 19.92 0.99 1.55
C TYR A 252 20.48 0.61 2.94
N PRO A 253 20.52 1.59 3.88
CA PRO A 253 21.07 1.38 5.21
C PRO A 253 20.39 0.22 5.96
N LYS A 254 21.19 -0.50 6.73
CA LYS A 254 20.74 -1.55 7.64
C LYS A 254 19.67 -0.99 8.57
N ARG A 255 18.48 -1.58 8.52
CA ARG A 255 17.43 -1.26 9.45
C ARG A 255 17.52 -2.21 10.64
N VAL A 256 17.82 -1.65 11.81
CA VAL A 256 17.78 -2.38 13.09
C VAL A 256 16.54 -1.94 13.84
N PHE A 257 15.70 -2.90 14.23
CA PHE A 257 14.53 -2.59 15.03
C PHE A 257 14.22 -3.67 16.06
N PHE A 258 13.50 -3.26 17.11
CA PHE A 258 13.09 -4.11 18.21
C PHE A 258 11.58 -4.27 18.19
N LEU A 259 11.09 -5.49 18.01
CA LEU A 259 9.65 -5.78 18.09
C LEU A 259 9.08 -5.51 19.48
N ARG A 260 9.91 -5.60 20.53
CA ARG A 260 9.52 -5.35 21.93
C ARG A 260 8.80 -4.03 22.15
N GLU A 261 9.35 -2.92 21.64
CA GLU A 261 8.75 -1.61 21.87
C GLU A 261 7.42 -1.44 21.13
N ARG A 262 7.32 -2.03 19.94
CA ARG A 262 6.07 -2.01 19.16
C ARG A 262 5.01 -2.90 19.79
N ALA A 263 5.39 -4.07 20.29
CA ALA A 263 4.50 -4.99 20.99
C ALA A 263 3.92 -4.33 22.24
N ARG A 264 4.75 -3.63 23.04
CA ARG A 264 4.27 -2.85 24.18
C ARG A 264 3.24 -1.80 23.79
N LYS A 265 3.50 -1.03 22.72
CA LYS A 265 2.55 -0.03 22.22
C LYS A 265 1.24 -0.68 21.75
N ALA A 266 1.33 -1.81 21.06
CA ALA A 266 0.16 -2.56 20.61
C ALA A 266 -0.68 -3.08 21.79
N LEU A 267 -0.05 -3.66 22.81
CA LEU A 267 -0.73 -4.10 24.04
C LEU A 267 -1.43 -2.95 24.76
N ALA A 268 -0.77 -1.79 24.89
CA ALA A 268 -1.38 -0.61 25.49
C ALA A 268 -2.63 -0.13 24.74
N LEU A 269 -2.66 -0.28 23.40
CA LEU A 269 -3.86 0.02 22.61
C LEU A 269 -4.97 -1.03 22.81
N LEU A 270 -4.63 -2.30 22.98
CA LEU A 270 -5.60 -3.36 23.28
C LEU A 270 -6.22 -3.22 24.69
N ASP A 271 -5.46 -2.67 25.64
CA ASP A 271 -5.91 -2.42 27.00
C ASP A 271 -6.72 -1.12 27.13
N ALA A 272 -6.65 -0.23 26.13
CA ALA A 272 -7.42 1.00 26.13
C ALA A 272 -8.93 0.69 26.03
N PRO A 273 -9.78 1.38 26.82
CA PRO A 273 -11.23 1.21 26.70
C PRO A 273 -11.66 1.56 25.27
N ALA A 274 -12.51 0.71 24.68
CA ALA A 274 -13.00 0.87 23.32
C ALA A 274 -13.50 2.30 23.11
N THR A 275 -12.75 3.10 22.35
CA THR A 275 -13.12 4.47 22.07
C THR A 275 -14.29 4.41 21.11
N GLN A 276 -15.49 4.83 21.54
CA GLN A 276 -16.62 4.97 20.64
C GLN A 276 -16.18 5.85 19.46
N PRO A 277 -16.49 5.47 18.20
CA PRO A 277 -16.11 6.28 17.06
C PRO A 277 -16.71 7.67 17.23
N SER A 278 -15.82 8.67 17.30
CA SER A 278 -16.15 10.09 17.29
C SER A 278 -17.11 10.36 16.12
N SER A 279 -18.39 10.58 16.44
CA SER A 279 -19.33 11.21 15.53
C SER A 279 -18.74 12.55 15.12
N ARG A 280 -18.10 12.61 13.94
CA ARG A 280 -17.74 13.88 13.31
C ARG A 280 -19.03 14.67 13.20
N GLN A 281 -19.08 15.78 13.91
CA GLN A 281 -20.16 16.75 13.85
C GLN A 281 -20.42 17.12 12.39
N GLU A 282 -21.59 16.74 11.88
CA GLU A 282 -22.22 17.38 10.72
C GLU A 282 -22.60 18.81 11.12
N GLY A 283 -21.61 19.69 11.14
CA GLY A 283 -21.78 21.13 11.35
C GLY A 283 -21.60 21.86 10.03
N ASN A 284 -22.61 21.85 9.16
CA ASN A 284 -22.96 23.00 8.31
C ASN A 284 -24.27 22.71 7.55
N ARG A 285 -25.39 22.99 8.22
CA ARG A 285 -26.62 23.34 7.49
C ARG A 285 -26.40 24.68 6.83
N HIS A 286 -26.48 24.71 5.50
CA HIS A 286 -26.77 25.94 4.77
C HIS A 286 -28.04 26.55 5.33
N GLN A 287 -27.92 27.74 5.91
CA GLN A 287 -29.04 28.65 6.08
C GLN A 287 -29.40 29.20 4.69
N GLU A 288 -30.55 28.82 4.19
CA GLU A 288 -31.23 29.55 3.12
C GLU A 288 -31.60 30.96 3.62
N PRO A 289 -31.34 32.02 2.86
CA PRO A 289 -31.87 33.33 3.18
C PRO A 289 -33.32 33.42 2.71
N SER A 290 -34.25 33.20 3.65
CA SER A 290 -35.66 33.55 3.48
C SER A 290 -35.84 35.06 3.70
N GLY A 291 -36.09 35.81 2.62
CA GLY A 291 -36.23 37.25 2.74
C GLY A 291 -36.54 38.02 1.45
N VAL A 292 -37.59 37.67 0.72
CA VAL A 292 -38.20 38.59 -0.26
C VAL A 292 -39.54 39.05 0.30
N ARG A 293 -39.55 40.21 0.97
CA ARG A 293 -40.79 40.94 1.29
C ARG A 293 -41.18 41.78 0.08
N ARG A 294 -42.37 41.52 -0.48
CA ARG A 294 -43.05 42.43 -1.39
C ARG A 294 -43.48 43.70 -0.61
N PRO A 295 -43.40 44.89 -1.20
CA PRO A 295 -43.95 46.09 -0.59
C PRO A 295 -45.49 46.09 -0.70
N PRO A 296 -46.20 46.65 0.29
CA PRO A 296 -47.64 46.84 0.20
C PRO A 296 -47.96 48.06 -0.68
N ASP A 297 -49.00 47.92 -1.49
CA ASP A 297 -49.62 49.02 -2.19
C ASP A 297 -50.23 50.05 -1.22
N GLN A 298 -50.32 51.28 -1.74
CA GLN A 298 -51.31 52.36 -1.48
C GLN A 298 -50.85 53.61 -0.71
N PRO A 299 -51.43 54.78 -1.04
CA PRO A 299 -52.56 55.04 -1.94
C PRO A 299 -52.21 55.58 -3.33
#